data_AF-A0A428YQI6-F1
#
_entry.id   AF-A0A428YQI6-F1
#
_cell.length_a   1.000
_cell.length_b   1.000
_cell.length_c   1.000
_cell.angle_alpha   90.00
_cell.angle_beta   90.00
_cell.angle_gamma   90.00
#
_symmetry.space_group_name_H-M   'P 1'
#
loop_
_entity.id
_entity.type
_entity.pdbx_description
1 polymer ?
#
loop_
_entity_poly.entity_id
_entity_poly.type
_entity_poly.pdbx_seq_one_letter_code
_entity_poly.pdbx_strand_id
1 'polypeptide(L)'
;MDTLAVARRFDLTDVQWALLEPLLPQPSRSGRPSLWSKRQLIDGIRWRVRTGAPWRDMPTMYGSWAAAYGLFRRWQRTGAWQRMLITLQALADAAGHITWDVSVDSTIARAHQHAAGARK
;
A
#
# COMPACT_ATOMS: atom_id res chain seq x y z
N MET A 1 -12.86 -12.53 16.77
CA MET A 1 -12.68 -11.16 16.23
C MET A 1 -13.11 -11.22 14.79
N ASP A 2 -14.26 -10.64 14.46
CA ASP A 2 -14.90 -10.81 13.15
C ASP A 2 -13.96 -10.37 12.03
N THR A 3 -13.50 -11.38 11.32
CA THR A 3 -12.75 -11.29 10.09
C THR A 3 -13.70 -10.71 9.05
N LEU A 4 -13.41 -9.51 8.54
CA LEU A 4 -14.19 -8.95 7.44
C LEU A 4 -14.13 -9.95 6.27
N ALA A 5 -15.27 -10.55 5.95
CA ALA A 5 -15.41 -11.41 4.78
C ALA A 5 -14.89 -10.65 3.55
N VAL A 6 -14.17 -11.33 2.67
CA VAL A 6 -13.69 -10.78 1.39
C VAL A 6 -14.91 -10.32 0.57
N ALA A 7 -15.30 -9.06 0.74
CA ALA A 7 -16.55 -8.55 0.20
C ALA A 7 -16.34 -7.87 -1.15
N ARG A 8 -15.11 -7.45 -1.47
CA ARG A 8 -14.80 -6.64 -2.66
C ARG A 8 -13.58 -7.14 -3.41
N ARG A 9 -13.55 -6.79 -4.70
CA ARG A 9 -12.53 -7.18 -5.70
C ARG A 9 -11.07 -6.95 -5.26
N PHE A 10 -10.82 -5.97 -4.39
CA PHE A 10 -9.47 -5.55 -3.98
C PHE A 10 -9.17 -5.79 -2.51
N ASP A 11 -10.01 -6.54 -1.80
CA ASP A 11 -9.74 -6.89 -0.41
C ASP A 11 -8.73 -8.03 -0.34
N LEU A 12 -7.98 -8.10 0.76
CA LEU A 12 -7.15 -9.24 1.07
C LEU A 12 -8.02 -10.41 1.55
N THR A 13 -7.71 -11.60 1.03
CA THR A 13 -8.23 -12.85 1.60
C THR A 13 -7.64 -13.09 2.98
N ASP A 14 -8.29 -13.93 3.80
CA ASP A 14 -7.79 -14.26 5.13
C ASP A 14 -6.41 -14.91 5.09
N VAL A 15 -6.17 -15.76 4.08
CA VAL A 15 -4.87 -16.38 3.84
C VAL A 15 -3.82 -15.32 3.51
N GLN A 16 -4.12 -14.37 2.63
CA GLN A 16 -3.21 -13.27 2.32
C GLN A 16 -2.97 -12.34 3.52
N TRP A 17 -4.02 -12.09 4.31
CA TRP A 17 -3.92 -11.30 5.53
C TRP A 17 -3.01 -11.99 6.56
N ALA A 18 -3.17 -13.30 6.77
CA ALA A 18 -2.34 -14.07 7.69
C ALA A 18 -0.84 -14.06 7.32
N LEU A 19 -0.52 -13.95 6.02
CA LEU A 19 0.86 -13.77 5.55
C LEU A 19 1.38 -12.34 5.76
N LEU A 20 0.52 -11.34 5.59
CA LEU A 20 0.90 -9.92 5.70
C LEU A 20 0.99 -9.43 7.14
N GLU A 21 0.06 -9.84 8.00
CA GLU A 21 -0.10 -9.34 9.37
C GLU A 21 1.17 -9.42 10.23
N PRO A 22 1.94 -10.52 10.21
CA PRO A 22 3.19 -10.62 10.98
C PRO A 22 4.28 -9.66 10.50
N LEU A 23 4.19 -9.17 9.27
CA LEU A 23 5.17 -8.26 8.66
C LEU A 23 4.87 -6.78 8.94
N LEU A 24 3.71 -6.49 9.53
CA LEU A 24 3.30 -5.12 9.78
C LEU A 24 4.22 -4.48 10.83
N PRO A 25 4.54 -3.18 10.68
CA PRO A 25 5.23 -2.43 11.72
C PRO A 25 4.48 -2.51 13.05
N GLN A 26 5.24 -2.74 14.12
CA GLN A 26 4.71 -2.79 15.47
C GLN A 26 3.91 -1.52 15.79
N PRO A 27 2.73 -1.66 16.42
CA PRO A 27 1.94 -0.49 16.79
C PRO A 27 2.75 0.39 17.75
N SER A 28 2.67 1.70 17.54
CA SER A 28 3.20 2.66 18.50
C SER A 28 2.51 2.44 19.84
N ARG A 29 3.30 2.37 20.92
CA ARG A 29 2.78 2.33 22.30
C ARG A 29 2.18 3.68 22.74
N SER A 30 2.39 4.74 21.96
CA SER A 30 1.93 6.09 22.23
C SER A 30 0.89 6.57 21.22
N GLY A 31 -0.08 7.34 21.71
CA GLY A 31 -1.16 7.96 20.95
C GLY A 31 -2.52 7.30 21.16
N ARG A 32 -3.58 7.95 20.64
CA ARG A 32 -4.94 7.40 20.65
C ARG A 32 -5.00 6.13 19.77
N PRO A 33 -5.52 5.01 20.28
CA PRO A 33 -5.76 3.82 19.45
C PRO A 33 -6.60 4.15 18.22
N SER A 34 -6.24 3.55 17.08
CA SER A 34 -7.03 3.71 15.85
C SER A 34 -8.41 3.09 16.04
N LEU A 35 -9.45 3.80 15.61
CA LEU A 35 -10.83 3.28 15.57
C LEU A 35 -11.00 2.17 14.53
N TRP A 36 -10.12 2.14 13.51
CA TRP A 36 -10.17 1.16 12.42
C TRP A 36 -9.04 0.15 12.55
N SER A 37 -9.33 -1.10 12.16
CA SER A 37 -8.33 -2.16 12.12
C SER A 37 -7.29 -1.88 11.02
N LYS A 38 -6.09 -2.46 11.16
CA LYS A 38 -5.06 -2.35 10.12
C LYS A 38 -5.53 -2.94 8.81
N ARG A 39 -6.25 -4.07 8.86
CA ARG A 39 -6.82 -4.72 7.67
C ARG A 39 -7.75 -3.79 6.91
N GLN A 40 -8.71 -3.16 7.60
CA GLN A 40 -9.62 -2.18 6.98
C GLN A 40 -8.88 -1.08 6.25
N LEU A 41 -7.90 -0.45 6.91
CA LEU A 41 -7.14 0.64 6.31
C LEU A 41 -6.26 0.17 5.16
N ILE A 42 -5.66 -1.02 5.24
CA ILE A 42 -4.84 -1.60 4.19
C ILE A 42 -5.69 -1.97 2.96
N ASP A 43 -6.88 -2.54 3.16
CA ASP A 43 -7.81 -2.84 2.06
C ASP A 43 -8.28 -1.53 1.39
N GLY A 44 -8.53 -0.47 2.15
CA GLY A 44 -8.83 0.86 1.60
C GLY A 44 -7.68 1.46 0.79
N ILE A 45 -6.43 1.32 1.26
CA ILE A 45 -5.23 1.72 0.51
C ILE A 45 -5.10 0.89 -0.77
N ARG A 46 -5.33 -0.42 -0.70
CA ARG A 46 -5.24 -1.34 -1.83
C ARG A 46 -6.30 -1.01 -2.88
N TRP A 47 -7.53 -0.72 -2.46
CA TRP A 47 -8.59 -0.20 -3.33
C TRP A 47 -8.14 1.08 -4.04
N ARG A 48 -7.65 2.08 -3.31
CA ARG A 48 -7.21 3.36 -3.88
C ARG A 48 -6.08 3.20 -4.89
N VAL A 49 -5.10 2.34 -4.59
CA VAL A 49 -3.96 2.10 -5.50
C VAL A 49 -4.43 1.39 -6.78
N ARG A 50 -5.40 0.48 -6.67
CA ARG A 50 -5.94 -0.26 -7.82
C ARG A 50 -6.89 0.57 -8.68
N THR A 51 -7.66 1.48 -8.11
CA THR A 51 -8.63 2.32 -8.86
C THR A 51 -8.03 3.63 -9.36
N GLY A 52 -7.01 4.15 -8.68
CA GLY A 52 -6.46 5.49 -8.96
C GLY A 52 -7.37 6.63 -8.51
N ALA A 53 -8.51 6.34 -7.86
CA ALA A 53 -9.46 7.35 -7.41
C ALA A 53 -8.84 8.29 -6.36
N PRO A 54 -9.35 9.53 -6.23
CA PRO A 54 -8.99 10.43 -5.15
C PRO A 54 -9.16 9.75 -3.78
N TRP A 55 -8.27 10.05 -2.83
CA TRP A 55 -8.36 9.49 -1.48
C TRP A 55 -9.71 9.75 -0.81
N ARG A 56 -10.30 10.94 -1.04
CA ARG A 56 -11.59 11.34 -0.47
C ARG A 56 -12.77 10.46 -0.94
N ASP A 57 -12.60 9.75 -2.05
CA ASP A 57 -13.62 8.88 -2.64
C ASP A 57 -13.46 7.43 -2.18
N MET A 58 -12.52 7.16 -1.27
CA MET A 58 -12.35 5.84 -0.67
C MET A 58 -13.65 5.41 0.03
N PRO A 59 -14.17 4.19 -0.25
CA PRO A 59 -15.38 3.70 0.39
C PRO A 59 -15.29 3.72 1.92
N THR A 60 -16.32 4.25 2.57
CA THR A 60 -16.38 4.45 4.02
C THR A 60 -16.28 3.15 4.84
N MET A 61 -16.61 2.00 4.23
CA MET A 61 -16.44 0.67 4.83
C MET A 61 -14.99 0.34 5.20
N TYR A 62 -14.01 0.94 4.51
CA TYR A 62 -12.58 0.81 4.83
C TYR A 62 -12.12 1.76 5.94
N GLY A 63 -13.02 2.61 6.44
CA GLY A 63 -12.74 3.63 7.44
C GLY A 63 -12.49 5.01 6.85
N SER A 64 -11.89 5.89 7.64
CA SER A 64 -11.62 7.26 7.21
C SER A 64 -10.49 7.30 6.18
N TRP A 65 -10.74 8.00 5.06
CA TRP A 65 -9.71 8.26 4.05
C TRP A 65 -8.48 8.96 4.64
N ALA A 66 -8.66 9.82 5.65
CA ALA A 66 -7.56 10.54 6.29
C ALA A 66 -6.69 9.59 7.11
N ALA A 67 -7.29 8.58 7.75
CA ALA A 67 -6.57 7.55 8.48
C ALA A 67 -5.81 6.61 7.54
N ALA A 68 -6.45 6.18 6.45
CA ALA A 68 -5.82 5.36 5.42
C ALA A 68 -4.64 6.11 4.76
N TYR A 69 -4.84 7.35 4.34
CA TYR A 69 -3.77 8.18 3.78
C TYR A 69 -2.66 8.45 4.80
N GLY A 70 -3.01 8.74 6.06
CA GLY A 70 -2.05 8.96 7.14
C GLY A 70 -1.18 7.73 7.41
N LEU A 71 -1.77 6.53 7.37
CA LEU A 71 -1.06 5.26 7.47
C LEU A 71 -0.13 5.06 6.27
N PHE A 72 -0.68 5.19 5.06
CA PHE A 72 0.06 5.05 3.80
C PHE A 72 1.28 5.96 3.76
N ARG A 73 1.09 7.26 4.01
CA ARG A 73 2.16 8.27 3.93
C ARG A 73 3.22 8.05 5.00
N ARG A 74 2.84 7.61 6.21
CA ARG A 74 3.79 7.29 7.28
C ARG A 74 4.65 6.09 6.89
N TRP A 75 4.03 5.02 6.42
CA TRP A 75 4.72 3.79 6.02
C TRP A 75 5.57 3.96 4.77
N GLN A 76 5.17 4.84 3.84
CA GLN A 76 5.99 5.26 2.72
C GLN A 76 7.27 5.94 3.21
N ARG A 77 7.16 6.90 4.13
CA ARG A 77 8.32 7.64 4.65
C ARG A 77 9.27 6.78 5.48
N THR A 78 8.76 5.76 6.16
CA THR A 78 9.60 4.84 6.96
C THR A 78 10.11 3.64 6.16
N GLY A 79 9.76 3.51 4.88
CA GLY A 79 10.10 2.37 4.03
C GLY A 79 9.41 1.05 4.43
N ALA A 80 8.35 1.10 5.24
CA ALA A 80 7.65 -0.11 5.69
C ALA A 80 7.03 -0.88 4.52
N TRP A 81 6.44 -0.18 3.54
CA TRP A 81 5.91 -0.82 2.33
C TRP A 81 6.98 -1.62 1.58
N GLN A 82 8.16 -1.02 1.40
CA GLN A 82 9.26 -1.66 0.70
C GLN A 82 9.76 -2.90 1.44
N ARG A 83 9.91 -2.84 2.77
CA ARG A 83 10.32 -4.00 3.57
C ARG A 83 9.31 -5.15 3.48
N MET A 84 8.02 -4.86 3.62
CA MET A 84 6.97 -5.89 3.47
C MET A 84 7.00 -6.50 2.07
N LEU A 85 7.17 -5.70 1.02
CA LEU A 85 7.26 -6.19 -0.36
C LEU A 85 8.46 -7.13 -0.54
N ILE A 86 9.65 -6.72 -0.09
CA ILE A 86 10.88 -7.54 -0.19
C ILE A 86 10.68 -8.88 0.53
N THR A 87 10.16 -8.87 1.75
CA THR A 87 9.93 -10.12 2.50
C THR A 87 8.91 -11.02 1.79
N LEU A 88 7.80 -10.47 1.30
CA LEU A 88 6.79 -11.27 0.58
C LEU A 88 7.33 -11.82 -0.73
N GLN A 89 8.15 -11.06 -1.46
CA GLN A 89 8.82 -11.53 -2.67
C GLN A 89 9.80 -12.66 -2.36
N ALA A 90 10.62 -12.53 -1.30
CA ALA A 90 11.54 -13.60 -0.90
C ALA A 90 10.80 -14.89 -0.50
N LEU A 91 9.67 -14.78 0.22
CA LEU A 91 8.83 -15.93 0.54
C LEU A 91 8.21 -16.56 -0.70
N ALA A 92 7.76 -15.74 -1.66
CA ALA A 92 7.17 -16.22 -2.91
C ALA A 92 8.23 -16.88 -3.81
N ASP A 93 9.44 -16.34 -3.86
CA ASP A 93 10.58 -16.88 -4.61
C ASP A 93 10.99 -18.25 -4.06
N ALA A 94 11.16 -18.36 -2.73
CA ALA A 94 11.47 -19.62 -2.07
C ALA A 94 10.38 -20.71 -2.28
N ALA A 95 9.12 -20.29 -2.46
CA ALA A 95 8.01 -21.18 -2.78
C ALA A 95 7.84 -21.45 -4.29
N GLY A 96 8.66 -20.85 -5.16
CA GLY A 96 8.54 -20.98 -6.62
C GLY A 96 7.28 -20.32 -7.21
N HIS A 97 6.69 -19.34 -6.50
CA HIS A 97 5.48 -18.64 -6.94
C HIS A 97 5.76 -17.46 -7.88
N ILE A 98 7.01 -17.00 -7.96
CA ILE A 98 7.41 -15.89 -8.83
C ILE A 98 8.66 -16.25 -9.62
N THR A 99 8.78 -15.65 -10.81
CA THR A 99 9.99 -15.61 -11.61
C THR A 99 10.49 -14.17 -11.68
N TRP A 100 11.81 -13.99 -11.77
CA TRP A 100 12.44 -12.68 -11.84
C TRP A 100 12.58 -12.21 -13.29
N ASP A 101 11.46 -12.14 -14.01
CA ASP A 101 11.43 -11.62 -15.36
C ASP A 101 11.47 -10.07 -15.31
N VAL A 102 12.53 -9.49 -15.88
CA VAL A 102 12.72 -8.04 -15.90
C VAL A 102 12.20 -7.48 -17.22
N SER A 103 11.13 -6.70 -17.16
CA SER A 103 10.68 -5.87 -18.28
C SER A 103 11.41 -4.52 -18.25
N VAL A 104 12.16 -4.21 -19.30
CA VAL A 104 12.82 -2.91 -19.48
C VAL A 104 11.94 -2.06 -20.38
N ASP A 105 11.37 -0.99 -19.82
CA ASP A 105 10.75 0.08 -20.61
C ASP A 105 11.66 1.32 -20.62
N SER A 106 11.47 2.19 -21.62
CA SER A 106 12.05 3.53 -21.62
C SER A 106 10.95 4.55 -21.86
N THR A 107 11.02 5.68 -21.17
CA THR A 107 10.12 6.81 -21.37
C THR A 107 10.94 8.06 -21.70
N ILE A 108 10.59 8.74 -22.80
CA ILE A 108 11.21 10.00 -23.20
C ILE A 108 10.24 11.13 -22.87
N ALA A 109 10.57 11.96 -21.88
CA ALA A 109 9.88 13.22 -21.62
C ALA A 109 10.65 14.36 -22.29
N ARG A 110 10.12 14.92 -23.38
CA ARG A 110 10.72 16.11 -24.01
C ARG A 110 10.44 17.34 -23.16
N ALA A 111 11.50 18.07 -22.82
CA ALA A 111 11.38 19.38 -22.23
C ALA A 111 10.79 20.36 -23.26
N HIS A 112 9.95 21.28 -22.80
CA HIS A 112 9.49 22.39 -23.62
C HIS A 112 10.70 23.27 -24.03
N GLN A 113 10.67 23.89 -25.20
CA GLN A 113 11.78 24.73 -25.71
C GLN A 113 12.16 25.91 -24.78
N HIS A 114 11.28 26.27 -23.85
CA HIS A 114 11.50 27.31 -22.83
C HIS A 114 11.73 26.74 -21.42
N ALA A 115 12.10 25.47 -21.28
CA ALA A 115 12.36 24.84 -19.98
C ALA A 115 13.69 25.28 -19.33
N ALA A 116 14.51 26.07 -20.02
CA ALA A 116 15.66 26.73 -19.41
C ALA A 116 15.16 27.77 -18.40
N GLY A 117 15.19 27.40 -17.12
CA GLY A 117 14.78 28.27 -16.02
C GLY A 117 15.66 29.52 -15.87
N ALA A 118 15.30 30.37 -14.89
CA ALA A 118 16.01 31.60 -14.57
C ALA A 118 17.48 31.36 -14.16
N ARG A 119 18.33 32.35 -14.44
CA ARG A 119 19.79 32.34 -14.21
C ARG A 119 20.09 32.16 -12.70
N LYS A 120 21.05 31.29 -12.38
CA LYS A 120 21.58 31.07 -11.01
C LYS A 120 22.15 32.36 -10.43
#